data_AF-A0A2D7L5J6-F1
#
_entry.id   AF-A0A2D7L5J6-F1
#
_cell.length_a   1.000
_cell.length_b   1.000
_cell.length_c   1.000
_cell.angle_alpha   90.00
_cell.angle_beta   90.00
_cell.angle_gamma   90.00
#
_symmetry.space_group_name_H-M   'P 1'
#
loop_
_entity.id
_entity.type
_entity.pdbx_description
1 polymer ?
#
loop_
_entity_poly.entity_id
_entity_poly.type
_entity_poly.pdbx_seq_one_letter_code
_entity_poly.pdbx_strand_id
1 'polypeptide(L)'
;GVINVDFADVKTILKDAGNAVLGIGRSTGEQRAPNAAQAAISSPLLEANMDGAEGVLITIAGSEDLKLQEVNEAARVITERADDNAEIIFGHLVDDSLGDAVEVTVVAAGFGQRPNRRVSSDFDENGGESLPDFIRG
;
A
#
# COMPACT_ATOMS: atom_id res chain seq x y z
N GLY A 1 13.83 -18.85 -8.55
CA GLY A 1 15.04 -18.00 -8.55
C GLY A 1 14.69 -16.74 -7.83
N VAL A 2 15.41 -16.38 -6.76
CA VAL A 2 15.07 -15.33 -5.79
C VAL A 2 14.97 -13.96 -6.47
N ILE A 3 13.80 -13.31 -6.41
CA ILE A 3 13.63 -11.90 -6.73
C ILE A 3 14.12 -11.20 -5.48
N ASN A 4 15.40 -10.81 -5.52
CA ASN A 4 16.06 -10.15 -4.43
C ASN A 4 15.70 -8.67 -4.47
N VAL A 5 14.88 -8.25 -3.51
CA VAL A 5 14.70 -6.85 -3.18
C VAL A 5 16.00 -6.35 -2.57
N ASP A 6 16.54 -5.22 -3.05
CA ASP A 6 17.71 -4.64 -2.40
C ASP A 6 17.31 -3.80 -1.17
N PHE A 7 18.23 -3.70 -0.21
CA PHE A 7 17.94 -2.98 1.03
C PHE A 7 17.77 -1.47 0.81
N ALA A 8 18.29 -0.92 -0.29
CA ALA A 8 18.14 0.49 -0.61
C ALA A 8 16.71 0.80 -1.06
N ASP A 9 16.07 -0.09 -1.81
CA ASP A 9 14.66 0.03 -2.21
C ASP A 9 13.75 -0.01 -0.97
N VAL A 10 13.93 -1.01 -0.10
CA VAL A 10 13.15 -1.12 1.16
C VAL A 10 13.33 0.12 2.01
N LYS A 11 14.57 0.60 2.14
CA LYS A 11 14.87 1.80 2.89
C LYS A 11 14.23 3.03 2.25
N THR A 12 14.13 3.12 0.94
CA THR A 12 13.49 4.24 0.26
C THR A 12 12.00 4.33 0.57
N ILE A 13 11.30 3.19 0.61
CA ILE A 13 9.87 3.15 0.96
C ILE A 13 9.63 3.36 2.46
N LEU A 14 10.49 2.83 3.33
CA LEU A 14 10.23 2.85 4.78
C LEU A 14 10.82 4.07 5.50
N LYS A 15 11.84 4.71 4.92
CA LYS A 15 12.50 5.85 5.55
C LYS A 15 11.60 7.08 5.42
N ASP A 16 11.35 7.73 6.56
CA ASP A 16 10.53 8.94 6.67
C ASP A 16 9.04 8.75 6.27
N ALA A 17 8.60 7.50 6.09
CA ALA A 17 7.23 7.14 5.67
C ALA A 17 6.15 7.44 6.71
N GLY A 18 6.54 7.83 7.92
CA GLY A 18 5.63 8.11 9.02
C GLY A 18 4.89 6.85 9.46
N ASN A 19 3.60 6.75 9.12
CA ASN A 19 2.77 5.62 9.48
C ASN A 19 2.92 4.48 8.46
N ALA A 20 2.96 3.26 8.97
CA ALA A 20 2.95 2.05 8.17
C ALA A 20 1.95 1.03 8.73
N VAL A 21 1.46 0.17 7.85
CA VAL A 21 0.43 -0.81 8.14
C VAL A 21 0.83 -2.16 7.55
N LEU A 22 0.54 -3.23 8.28
CA LEU A 22 0.92 -4.61 7.94
C LEU A 22 -0.30 -5.51 7.76
N GLY A 23 -0.29 -6.31 6.70
CA GLY A 23 -1.25 -7.39 6.45
C GLY A 23 -0.54 -8.67 6.15
N ILE A 24 -1.07 -9.76 6.69
CA ILE A 24 -0.56 -11.09 6.44
C ILE A 24 -1.74 -11.97 6.08
N GLY A 25 -1.59 -12.73 5.01
CA GLY A 25 -2.58 -13.69 4.56
C GLY A 25 -1.90 -15.00 4.21
N ARG A 26 -2.57 -16.11 4.55
CA ARG A 26 -2.06 -17.45 4.27
C ARG A 26 -3.17 -18.29 3.66
N SER A 27 -2.83 -19.12 2.68
CA SER A 27 -3.79 -20.02 2.04
C SER A 27 -3.08 -21.26 1.49
N THR A 28 -3.87 -22.31 1.23
CA THR A 28 -3.44 -23.61 0.70
C THR A 28 -4.38 -24.03 -0.43
N GLY A 29 -4.01 -25.08 -1.17
CA GLY A 29 -4.85 -25.65 -2.23
C GLY A 29 -4.85 -24.88 -3.55
N GLU A 30 -5.87 -25.09 -4.36
CA GLU A 30 -6.03 -24.36 -5.63
C GLU A 30 -6.23 -22.86 -5.34
N GLN A 31 -5.57 -22.00 -6.12
CA GLN A 31 -5.64 -20.54 -5.95
C GLN A 31 -5.06 -20.05 -4.60
N ARG A 32 -4.18 -20.82 -3.95
CA ARG A 32 -3.52 -20.44 -2.68
C ARG A 32 -2.85 -19.06 -2.73
N ALA A 33 -2.16 -18.71 -3.80
CA ALA A 33 -1.49 -17.42 -3.90
C ALA A 33 -2.45 -16.22 -3.96
N PRO A 34 -3.42 -16.15 -4.92
CA PRO A 34 -4.38 -15.05 -4.94
C PRO A 34 -5.27 -15.00 -3.68
N ASN A 35 -5.61 -16.16 -3.09
CA ASN A 35 -6.38 -16.20 -1.84
C ASN A 35 -5.58 -15.65 -0.65
N ALA A 36 -4.30 -16.02 -0.53
CA ALA A 36 -3.40 -15.48 0.49
C ALA A 36 -3.22 -13.97 0.32
N ALA A 37 -3.05 -13.50 -0.92
CA ALA A 37 -3.00 -12.08 -1.22
C ALA A 37 -4.27 -11.35 -0.79
N GLN A 38 -5.45 -11.89 -1.14
CA GLN A 38 -6.74 -11.33 -0.76
C GLN A 38 -6.93 -11.29 0.77
N ALA A 39 -6.47 -12.31 1.48
CA ALA A 39 -6.49 -12.33 2.95
C ALA A 39 -5.57 -11.25 3.55
N ALA A 40 -4.38 -11.05 2.98
CA ALA A 40 -3.42 -10.07 3.48
C ALA A 40 -3.98 -8.64 3.42
N ILE A 41 -4.54 -8.25 2.29
CA ILE A 41 -5.11 -6.91 2.06
C ILE A 41 -6.46 -6.70 2.78
N SER A 42 -7.15 -7.78 3.15
CA SER A 42 -8.37 -7.73 3.97
C SER A 42 -8.09 -7.79 5.47
N SER A 43 -6.82 -7.72 5.89
CA SER A 43 -6.44 -7.63 7.30
C SER A 43 -7.08 -6.38 7.92
N PRO A 44 -7.71 -6.47 9.12
CA PRO A 44 -8.28 -5.31 9.82
C PRO A 44 -7.27 -4.20 10.12
N LEU A 45 -5.97 -4.52 10.12
CA LEU A 45 -4.91 -3.53 10.22
C LEU A 45 -4.85 -2.65 8.95
N LEU A 46 -5.05 -3.24 7.77
CA LEU A 46 -5.04 -2.61 6.43
C LEU A 46 -6.35 -1.95 6.01
N GLU A 47 -7.47 -2.20 6.70
CA GLU A 47 -8.77 -1.59 6.40
C GLU A 47 -8.77 -0.05 6.47
N ALA A 48 -7.72 0.57 7.03
CA ALA A 48 -7.52 2.02 6.99
C ALA A 48 -6.99 2.57 5.63
N ASN A 49 -7.11 1.76 4.57
CA ASN A 49 -6.88 2.04 3.14
C ASN A 49 -5.42 1.89 2.71
N MET A 50 -5.14 0.96 1.80
CA MET A 50 -3.94 0.99 0.95
C MET A 50 -3.92 2.22 0.04
N ASP A 51 -5.09 2.83 -0.18
CA ASP A 51 -5.23 4.09 -0.91
C ASP A 51 -4.48 5.22 -0.21
N GLY A 52 -3.60 5.88 -0.95
CA GLY A 52 -2.75 6.94 -0.44
C GLY A 52 -1.50 6.47 0.29
N ALA A 53 -1.18 5.16 0.27
CA ALA A 53 0.19 4.71 0.54
C ALA A 53 1.11 5.24 -0.58
N GLU A 54 2.25 5.82 -0.21
CA GLU A 54 3.27 6.24 -1.18
C GLU A 54 4.18 5.08 -1.56
N GLY A 55 4.27 4.05 -0.71
CA GLY A 55 5.00 2.84 -1.02
C GLY A 55 4.40 1.58 -0.41
N VAL A 56 4.52 0.48 -1.14
CA VAL A 56 4.01 -0.84 -0.77
C VAL A 56 5.11 -1.88 -0.97
N LEU A 57 5.46 -2.58 0.12
CA LEU A 57 6.33 -3.76 0.07
C LEU A 57 5.48 -5.02 0.15
N ILE A 58 5.67 -5.93 -0.81
CA ILE A 58 4.96 -7.20 -0.92
C ILE A 58 5.98 -8.32 -0.83
N THR A 59 5.76 -9.26 0.08
CA THR A 59 6.57 -10.49 0.19
C THR A 59 5.67 -11.70 0.02
N ILE A 60 6.03 -12.58 -0.91
CA ILE A 60 5.32 -13.84 -1.16
C ILE A 60 6.24 -14.99 -0.77
N ALA A 61 5.84 -15.79 0.20
CA ALA A 61 6.56 -16.96 0.66
C ALA A 61 5.79 -18.24 0.33
N GLY A 62 6.51 -19.26 -0.13
CA GLY A 62 5.99 -20.60 -0.38
C GLY A 62 7.14 -21.60 -0.47
N SER A 63 6.85 -22.89 -0.51
CA SER A 63 7.90 -23.91 -0.70
C SER A 63 8.46 -23.89 -2.13
N GLU A 64 9.43 -24.75 -2.44
CA GLU A 64 10.01 -24.88 -3.78
C GLU A 64 8.98 -25.13 -4.91
N ASP A 65 7.76 -25.54 -4.57
CA ASP A 65 6.68 -25.78 -5.52
C ASP A 65 5.95 -24.50 -5.98
N LEU A 66 6.25 -23.35 -5.36
CA LEU A 66 5.63 -22.06 -5.69
C LEU A 66 6.01 -21.61 -7.11
N LYS A 67 5.00 -21.53 -7.97
CA LYS A 67 5.20 -21.20 -9.39
C LYS A 67 5.20 -19.69 -9.63
N LEU A 68 5.95 -19.25 -10.63
CA LEU A 68 5.94 -17.84 -11.07
C LEU A 68 4.54 -17.35 -11.44
N GLN A 69 3.69 -18.21 -12.01
CA GLN A 69 2.30 -17.86 -12.31
C GLN A 69 1.51 -17.51 -11.03
N GLU A 70 1.66 -18.30 -9.97
CA GLU A 70 1.00 -18.05 -8.68
C GLU A 70 1.46 -16.73 -8.07
N VAL A 71 2.76 -16.45 -8.13
CA VAL A 71 3.36 -15.17 -7.70
C VAL A 71 2.75 -13.99 -8.48
N ASN A 72 2.63 -14.12 -9.81
CA ASN A 72 2.03 -13.08 -10.65
C ASN A 72 0.53 -12.86 -10.35
N GLU A 73 -0.22 -13.92 -10.08
CA GLU A 73 -1.64 -13.85 -9.69
C GLU A 73 -1.81 -13.13 -8.35
N ALA A 74 -1.01 -13.46 -7.34
CA ALA A 74 -1.00 -12.75 -6.06
C ALA A 74 -0.61 -11.28 -6.20
N ALA A 75 0.45 -10.99 -6.96
CA ALA A 75 0.90 -9.62 -7.21
C ALA A 75 -0.22 -8.78 -7.83
N ARG A 76 -0.93 -9.31 -8.83
CA ARG A 76 -2.04 -8.64 -9.49
C ARG A 76 -3.16 -8.25 -8.51
N VAL A 77 -3.56 -9.17 -7.63
CA VAL A 77 -4.62 -8.92 -6.62
C VAL A 77 -4.28 -7.75 -5.71
N ILE A 78 -3.00 -7.59 -5.36
CA ILE A 78 -2.54 -6.52 -4.47
C ILE A 78 -2.42 -5.21 -5.24
N THR A 79 -1.84 -5.21 -6.45
CA THR A 79 -1.68 -4.00 -7.27
C THR A 79 -3.01 -3.40 -7.68
N GLU A 80 -4.06 -4.20 -7.89
CA GLU A 80 -5.41 -3.72 -8.22
C GLU A 80 -6.05 -2.92 -7.06
N ARG A 81 -5.47 -2.94 -5.86
CA ARG A 81 -5.92 -2.18 -4.68
C ARG A 81 -4.91 -1.14 -4.19
N ALA A 82 -3.75 -1.02 -4.81
CA ALA A 82 -2.78 0.00 -4.46
C ALA A 82 -3.09 1.32 -5.20
N ASP A 83 -2.62 2.46 -4.67
CA ASP A 83 -2.65 3.74 -5.39
C ASP A 83 -1.78 3.64 -6.65
N ASP A 84 -2.26 4.16 -7.79
CA ASP A 84 -1.54 4.14 -9.07
C ASP A 84 -0.17 4.84 -8.99
N ASN A 85 0.03 5.72 -8.01
CA ASN A 85 1.29 6.44 -7.78
C ASN A 85 2.16 5.82 -6.69
N ALA A 86 1.75 4.71 -6.08
CA ALA A 86 2.54 4.04 -5.07
C ALA A 86 3.75 3.34 -5.69
N GLU A 87 4.91 3.50 -5.08
CA GLU A 87 6.09 2.70 -5.40
C GLU A 87 5.88 1.27 -4.87
N ILE A 88 5.99 0.25 -5.71
CA ILE A 88 5.74 -1.14 -5.29
C ILE A 88 7.01 -1.96 -5.38
N ILE A 89 7.40 -2.53 -4.24
CA ILE A 89 8.53 -3.46 -4.12
C ILE A 89 7.99 -4.87 -3.95
N PHE A 90 8.48 -5.79 -4.79
CA PHE A 90 8.12 -7.20 -4.75
C PHE A 90 9.30 -8.07 -4.34
N GLY A 91 9.12 -8.83 -3.26
CA GLY A 91 10.01 -9.91 -2.84
C GLY A 91 9.33 -11.26 -2.89
N HIS A 92 10.13 -12.31 -3.05
CA HIS A 92 9.69 -13.65 -2.74
C HIS A 92 10.73 -14.43 -1.95
N LEU A 93 10.23 -15.34 -1.15
CA LEU A 93 11.03 -16.22 -0.32
C LEU A 93 10.63 -17.67 -0.59
N VAL A 94 11.63 -18.55 -0.70
CA VAL A 94 11.39 -19.99 -0.63
C VAL A 94 11.50 -20.40 0.83
N ASP A 95 10.43 -20.97 1.37
CA ASP A 95 10.35 -21.49 2.73
C ASP A 95 9.65 -22.86 2.71
N ASP A 96 10.45 -23.92 2.77
CA ASP A 96 9.96 -25.30 2.74
C ASP A 96 9.13 -25.67 3.98
N SER A 97 9.22 -24.89 5.07
CA SER A 97 8.41 -25.12 6.27
C SER A 97 6.93 -24.79 6.05
N LEU A 98 6.59 -24.04 4.98
CA LEU A 98 5.21 -23.71 4.62
C LEU A 98 4.47 -24.89 3.98
N GLY A 99 5.17 -25.92 3.51
CA GLY A 99 4.56 -27.08 2.85
C GLY A 99 3.79 -26.66 1.60
N ASP A 100 2.49 -26.96 1.57
CA ASP A 100 1.60 -26.59 0.47
C ASP A 100 1.01 -25.18 0.59
N ALA A 101 1.35 -24.44 1.66
CA ALA A 101 0.84 -23.10 1.89
C ALA A 101 1.64 -22.01 1.16
N VAL A 102 0.94 -20.93 0.82
CA VAL A 102 1.53 -19.64 0.45
C VAL A 102 1.16 -18.62 1.51
N GLU A 103 2.15 -17.84 1.94
CA GLU A 103 1.98 -16.71 2.83
C GLU A 103 2.33 -15.42 2.08
N VAL A 104 1.46 -14.43 2.17
CA VAL A 104 1.64 -13.10 1.57
C VAL A 104 1.68 -12.10 2.70
N THR A 105 2.74 -11.30 2.74
CA THR A 105 2.89 -10.16 3.64
C THR A 105 2.88 -8.88 2.83
N VAL A 106 2.05 -7.92 3.24
CA VAL A 106 1.94 -6.59 2.64
C VAL A 106 2.26 -5.55 3.70
N VAL A 107 3.22 -4.68 3.43
CA VAL A 107 3.53 -3.50 4.22
C VAL A 107 3.24 -2.27 3.38
N ALA A 108 2.26 -1.47 3.79
CA ALA A 108 1.96 -0.20 3.15
C ALA A 108 2.45 0.94 4.04
N ALA A 109 3.09 1.96 3.48
CA ALA A 109 3.69 3.07 4.22
C ALA A 109 3.57 4.39 3.45
N GLY A 110 3.82 5.52 4.13
CA GLY A 110 3.74 6.85 3.52
C GLY A 110 2.35 7.50 3.62
N PHE A 111 1.49 6.99 4.50
CA PHE A 111 0.14 7.53 4.65
C PHE A 111 0.15 8.96 5.20
N GLY A 112 -0.50 9.88 4.47
CA GLY A 112 -0.79 11.22 4.98
C GLY A 112 0.31 12.27 4.80
N GLN A 113 1.33 12.02 3.97
CA GLN A 113 2.28 13.04 3.53
C GLN A 113 1.86 13.75 2.23
N ARG A 114 0.57 13.84 1.89
CA ARG A 114 0.17 14.95 1.01
C ARG A 114 0.33 16.21 1.85
N PRO A 115 1.31 17.10 1.58
CA PRO A 115 1.40 18.35 2.33
C PRO A 115 0.04 18.98 2.17
N ASN A 116 -0.63 19.23 3.31
CA ASN A 116 -1.80 20.09 3.33
C ASN A 116 -1.34 21.35 2.61
N ARG A 117 -1.72 21.50 1.34
CA ARG A 117 -1.53 22.72 0.59
C ARG A 117 -2.43 23.67 1.34
N ARG A 118 -1.87 24.29 2.39
CA ARG A 118 -2.45 25.43 3.08
C ARG A 118 -2.79 26.33 1.92
N VAL A 119 -4.09 26.41 1.61
CA VAL A 119 -4.60 27.50 0.82
C VAL A 119 -4.09 28.70 1.59
N SER A 120 -3.08 29.37 1.03
CA SER A 120 -2.63 30.62 1.57
C SER A 120 -3.86 31.51 1.48
N SER A 121 -4.51 31.72 2.61
CA SER A 121 -5.39 32.85 2.81
C SER A 121 -4.49 34.08 2.82
N ASP A 122 -3.96 34.41 1.65
CA ASP A 122 -3.41 35.73 1.41
C ASP A 122 -4.62 36.62 1.20
N PHE A 123 -4.89 37.38 2.26
CA PHE A 123 -5.76 38.54 2.24
C PHE A 123 -5.24 39.51 1.19
N ASP A 124 -6.07 39.83 0.19
CA ASP A 124 -6.00 41.13 -0.48
C ASP A 124 -6.97 42.08 0.23
N GLU A 125 -6.45 42.75 1.26
CA GLU A 125 -6.94 44.07 1.67
C GLU A 125 -6.62 45.07 0.57
N ASN A 126 -7.58 45.40 -0.30
CA ASN A 126 -7.89 46.75 -0.79
C ASN A 126 -8.87 46.70 -1.98
N GLY A 127 -10.09 47.20 -1.77
CA GLY A 127 -11.06 47.43 -2.83
C GLY A 127 -12.48 47.47 -2.27
N GLY A 128 -12.92 48.64 -1.80
CA GLY A 128 -14.29 48.81 -1.35
C GLY A 128 -15.30 48.58 -2.46
N GLU A 129 -16.48 48.07 -2.13
CA GLU A 129 -17.78 48.65 -2.49
C GLU A 129 -18.95 47.81 -1.92
N SER A 130 -19.85 48.54 -1.25
CA SER A 130 -21.23 48.21 -0.86
C SER A 130 -21.49 47.09 0.16
N LEU A 131 -21.92 47.51 1.36
CA LEU A 131 -22.66 46.66 2.29
C LEU A 131 -24.05 46.31 1.70
N PRO A 132 -24.53 45.08 1.89
CA PRO A 132 -25.84 44.63 1.40
C PRO A 132 -27.02 45.35 2.08
N ASP A 133 -28.09 45.55 1.30
CA ASP A 133 -29.23 46.45 1.59
C ASP A 133 -30.04 46.15 2.86
N PHE A 134 -29.89 44.97 3.46
CA PHE A 134 -30.71 44.55 4.61
C PHE A 134 -30.30 45.19 5.96
N ILE A 135 -29.19 45.94 6.00
CA ILE A 135 -28.67 46.57 7.24
C ILE A 135 -29.16 48.02 7.40
N ARG A 136 -29.87 48.59 6.42
CA ARG A 136 -30.41 49.96 6.51
C ARG A 136 -31.93 49.94 6.74
N GLY A 137 -32.37 49.68 7.97
CA GLY A 137 -33.74 49.94 8.43
C GLY A 137 -34.38 48.79 9.17
#